data_AF-A0A1F8ZW33-F1
#
_entry.id   AF-A0A1F8ZW33-F1
#
_cell.length_a   1.000
_cell.length_b   1.000
_cell.length_c   1.000
_cell.angle_alpha   90.00
_cell.angle_beta   90.00
_cell.angle_gamma   90.00
#
_symmetry.space_group_name_H-M   'P 1'
#
loop_
_entity.id
_entity.type
_entity.pdbx_description
1 polymer ?
#
loop_
_entity_poly.entity_id
_entity_poly.type
_entity_poly.pdbx_seq_one_letter_code
_entity_poly.pdbx_strand_id
1 'polypeptide(L)'
;MSLALATIVEGHAEVESVPLLLRRIFAQFGVSDISISRPFRVKRNRVVKPGELERAISQTVRDRTDVGAIMVLIDSDDDCPAKLGPDLLERAKKETHLPVAVVLAAREFESWFLGSKESLRGIKGIREDATAPLNPENIRGAKEHITRNMARGHRYLEVDDQATFAEKFDLNAARRCCPSFDKCFREAQRLLLAIGALRDTQHR
;
A
#
# COMPACT_ATOMS: atom_id res chain seq x y z
N MET A 1 21.66 13.95 -5.12
CA MET A 1 20.82 13.14 -6.03
C MET A 1 19.44 13.06 -5.41
N SER A 2 18.38 13.31 -6.18
CA SER A 2 17.01 13.00 -5.71
C SER A 2 16.90 11.48 -5.62
N LEU A 3 16.28 10.97 -4.57
CA LEU A 3 16.05 9.55 -4.40
C LEU A 3 14.55 9.25 -4.50
N ALA A 4 14.22 8.14 -5.12
CA ALA A 4 12.85 7.69 -5.31
C ALA A 4 12.61 6.33 -4.66
N LEU A 5 11.44 6.18 -4.03
CA LEU A 5 10.87 4.88 -3.74
C LEU A 5 9.94 4.50 -4.89
N ALA A 6 10.23 3.39 -5.55
CA ALA A 6 9.35 2.84 -6.57
C ALA A 6 8.39 1.80 -5.98
N THR A 7 7.20 1.68 -6.56
CA THR A 7 6.23 0.68 -6.14
C THR A 7 5.78 -0.21 -7.28
N ILE A 8 5.47 -1.46 -6.97
CA ILE A 8 4.83 -2.40 -7.89
C ILE A 8 3.44 -2.72 -7.31
N VAL A 9 2.41 -2.50 -8.12
CA VAL A 9 0.99 -2.59 -7.73
C VAL A 9 0.17 -3.33 -8.79
N GLU A 10 -1.10 -3.63 -8.51
CA GLU A 10 -1.87 -4.56 -9.34
C GLU A 10 -2.96 -3.92 -10.21
N GLY A 11 -3.78 -3.11 -9.58
CA GLY A 11 -4.90 -2.44 -10.22
C GLY A 11 -4.51 -1.04 -10.68
N HIS A 12 -5.49 -0.41 -11.34
CA HIS A 12 -5.31 0.91 -11.90
C HIS A 12 -5.44 2.00 -10.83
N ALA A 13 -6.33 1.80 -9.85
CA ALA A 13 -6.57 2.76 -8.79
C ALA A 13 -5.38 2.86 -7.80
N GLU A 14 -4.61 1.78 -7.62
CA GLU A 14 -3.38 1.77 -6.82
C GLU A 14 -2.29 2.65 -7.42
N VAL A 15 -2.26 2.80 -8.75
CA VAL A 15 -1.27 3.64 -9.43
C VAL A 15 -1.34 5.08 -8.95
N GLU A 16 -2.55 5.56 -8.62
CA GLU A 16 -2.78 6.92 -8.13
C GLU A 16 -2.83 6.97 -6.59
N SER A 17 -3.44 5.97 -5.94
CA SER A 17 -3.65 6.00 -4.49
C SER A 17 -2.40 5.66 -3.66
N VAL A 18 -1.57 4.71 -4.09
CA VAL A 18 -0.39 4.28 -3.33
C VAL A 18 0.65 5.40 -3.17
N PRO A 19 0.95 6.22 -4.20
CA PRO A 19 1.82 7.38 -4.02
C PRO A 19 1.27 8.41 -3.02
N LEU A 20 -0.05 8.64 -2.99
CA LEU A 20 -0.65 9.55 -2.01
C LEU A 20 -0.51 9.00 -0.59
N LEU A 21 -0.83 7.71 -0.41
CA LEU A 21 -0.70 7.03 0.87
C LEU A 21 0.73 7.07 1.40
N LEU A 22 1.71 6.66 0.59
CA LEU A 22 3.09 6.56 1.04
C LEU A 22 3.69 7.94 1.36
N ARG A 23 3.32 9.02 0.64
CA ARG A 23 3.72 10.39 1.02
C ARG A 23 3.22 10.76 2.41
N ARG A 24 1.97 10.39 2.74
CA ARG A 24 1.41 10.63 4.08
C ARG A 24 2.13 9.82 5.15
N ILE A 25 2.51 8.58 4.85
CA ILE A 25 3.32 7.75 5.74
C ILE A 25 4.72 8.37 5.94
N PHE A 26 5.39 8.80 4.87
CA PHE A 26 6.71 9.44 4.96
C PHE A 26 6.67 10.72 5.80
N ALA A 27 5.60 11.51 5.65
CA ALA A 27 5.37 12.70 6.45
C ALA A 27 5.24 12.40 7.96
N GLN A 28 4.77 11.22 8.37
CA GLN A 28 4.77 10.81 9.79
C GLN A 28 6.18 10.68 10.35
N PHE A 29 7.18 10.50 9.50
CA PHE A 29 8.59 10.42 9.87
C PHE A 29 9.37 11.72 9.56
N GLY A 30 8.68 12.80 9.15
CA GLY A 30 9.32 14.06 8.76
C GLY A 30 10.09 14.00 7.44
N VAL A 31 9.85 12.97 6.61
CA VAL A 31 10.50 12.81 5.31
C VAL A 31 9.62 13.39 4.21
N SER A 32 10.16 14.30 3.41
CA SER A 32 9.44 14.99 2.33
C SER A 32 10.23 15.11 1.01
N ASP A 33 11.53 14.84 1.08
CA ASP A 33 12.50 14.91 -0.01
C ASP A 33 12.63 13.60 -0.80
N ILE A 34 12.11 12.49 -0.28
CA ILE A 34 12.01 11.22 -1.00
C ILE A 34 10.79 11.24 -1.93
N SER A 35 11.07 11.17 -3.22
CA SER A 35 10.03 11.11 -4.23
C SER A 35 9.39 9.73 -4.29
N ILE A 36 8.13 9.66 -4.71
CA ILE A 36 7.46 8.40 -4.99
C ILE A 36 7.30 8.29 -6.49
N SER A 37 8.03 7.32 -7.01
CA SER A 37 8.11 7.00 -8.41
C SER A 37 6.75 6.46 -8.89
N ARG A 38 6.30 6.81 -10.10
CA ARG A 38 5.01 6.31 -10.64
C ARG A 38 4.98 4.77 -10.53
N PRO A 39 3.94 4.16 -9.89
CA PRO A 39 3.90 2.73 -9.68
C PRO A 39 3.97 1.93 -10.98
N PHE A 40 4.70 0.82 -10.97
CA PHE A 40 4.70 -0.16 -12.05
C PHE A 40 3.55 -1.14 -11.83
N ARG A 41 2.62 -1.20 -12.79
CA ARG A 41 1.42 -2.04 -12.65
C ARG A 41 1.61 -3.41 -13.28
N VAL A 42 1.45 -4.47 -12.49
CA VAL A 42 1.42 -5.88 -12.94
C VAL A 42 0.15 -6.51 -12.42
N LYS A 43 -0.70 -7.05 -13.31
CA LYS A 43 -1.92 -7.75 -12.88
C LYS A 43 -1.59 -8.87 -11.88
N ARG A 44 -2.44 -9.04 -10.86
CA ARG A 44 -2.30 -10.06 -9.81
C ARG A 44 -1.99 -11.47 -10.31
N ASN A 45 -2.74 -11.92 -11.32
CA ASN A 45 -2.56 -13.25 -11.90
C ASN A 45 -1.22 -13.44 -12.64
N ARG A 46 -0.49 -12.35 -12.91
CA ARG A 46 0.85 -12.37 -13.48
C ARG A 46 1.91 -12.20 -12.41
N VAL A 47 1.78 -11.25 -11.49
CA VAL A 47 2.86 -10.90 -10.54
C VAL A 47 3.35 -12.09 -9.72
N VAL A 48 2.45 -13.03 -9.39
CA VAL A 48 2.83 -14.24 -8.63
C VAL A 48 3.50 -15.32 -9.46
N LYS A 49 3.38 -15.29 -10.79
CA LYS A 49 4.05 -16.25 -11.67
C LYS A 49 5.56 -16.02 -11.68
N PRO A 50 6.38 -17.08 -11.71
CA PRO A 50 7.83 -16.96 -11.86
C PRO A 50 8.21 -16.09 -13.06
N GLY A 51 9.14 -15.16 -12.87
CA GLY A 51 9.66 -14.26 -13.91
C GLY A 51 8.89 -12.95 -14.10
N GLU A 52 7.62 -12.86 -13.72
CA GLU A 52 6.80 -11.64 -13.93
C GLU A 52 7.14 -10.53 -12.92
N LEU A 53 7.27 -10.88 -11.63
CA LEU A 53 7.71 -9.92 -10.60
C LEU A 53 9.13 -9.44 -10.89
N GLU A 54 10.02 -10.37 -11.22
CA GLU A 54 11.42 -10.12 -11.53
C GLU A 54 11.53 -9.13 -12.70
N ARG A 55 10.82 -9.41 -13.81
CA ARG A 55 10.77 -8.50 -14.95
C ARG A 55 10.27 -7.10 -14.58
N ALA A 56 9.25 -6.99 -13.73
CA ALA A 56 8.75 -5.69 -13.29
C ALA A 56 9.78 -4.93 -12.44
N ILE A 57 10.52 -5.64 -11.58
CA ILE A 57 11.63 -5.08 -10.81
C ILE A 57 12.75 -4.60 -11.74
N SER A 58 13.25 -5.45 -12.66
CA SER A 58 14.35 -5.03 -13.55
C SER A 58 13.95 -3.88 -14.47
N GLN A 59 12.69 -3.82 -14.93
CA GLN A 59 12.19 -2.68 -15.70
C GLN A 59 12.15 -1.40 -14.85
N THR A 60 11.63 -1.50 -13.62
CA THR A 60 11.57 -0.35 -12.69
C THR A 60 12.95 0.23 -12.40
N VAL A 61 13.95 -0.62 -12.17
CA VAL A 61 15.33 -0.20 -11.90
C VAL A 61 16.02 0.33 -13.15
N ARG A 62 15.78 -0.30 -14.31
CA ARG A 62 16.41 0.11 -15.58
C ARG A 62 15.93 1.47 -16.05
N ASP A 63 14.63 1.73 -15.95
CA ASP A 63 14.01 2.92 -16.52
C ASP A 63 14.25 4.17 -15.67
N ARG A 64 14.80 4.03 -14.45
CA ARG A 64 14.91 5.11 -13.46
C ARG A 64 16.19 5.01 -12.65
N THR A 65 17.09 5.97 -12.86
CA THR A 65 18.40 6.02 -12.21
C THR A 65 18.36 6.51 -10.76
N ASP A 66 17.22 7.07 -10.31
CA ASP A 66 17.02 7.64 -8.98
C ASP A 66 16.33 6.68 -7.99
N VAL A 67 15.95 5.48 -8.43
CA VAL A 67 15.28 4.50 -7.55
C VAL A 67 16.26 3.95 -6.52
N GLY A 68 16.02 4.27 -5.25
CA GLY A 68 16.81 3.80 -4.12
C GLY A 68 16.22 2.58 -3.42
N ALA A 69 14.91 2.37 -3.54
CA ALA A 69 14.20 1.27 -2.89
C ALA A 69 12.92 0.90 -3.64
N ILE A 70 12.45 -0.33 -3.43
CA ILE A 70 11.25 -0.88 -4.07
C ILE A 70 10.28 -1.40 -3.02
N MET A 71 8.99 -1.07 -3.16
CA MET A 71 7.91 -1.70 -2.40
C MET A 71 6.94 -2.41 -3.35
N VAL A 72 6.80 -3.72 -3.21
CA VAL A 72 5.74 -4.49 -3.86
C VAL A 72 4.54 -4.48 -2.92
N LEU A 73 3.41 -3.94 -3.38
CA LEU A 73 2.16 -3.88 -2.63
C LEU A 73 1.05 -4.49 -3.48
N ILE A 74 0.56 -5.65 -3.04
CA ILE A 74 -0.44 -6.42 -3.78
C ILE A 74 -1.52 -6.96 -2.84
N ASP A 75 -2.66 -7.31 -3.39
CA ASP A 75 -3.75 -7.92 -2.62
C ASP A 75 -3.46 -9.40 -2.37
N SER A 76 -3.72 -9.87 -1.15
CA SER A 76 -3.56 -11.29 -0.85
C SER A 76 -4.69 -12.12 -1.43
N ASP A 77 -5.87 -11.53 -1.69
CA ASP A 77 -7.10 -12.27 -1.98
C ASP A 77 -7.29 -13.42 -0.96
N ASP A 78 -7.45 -14.65 -1.44
CA ASP A 78 -7.52 -15.87 -0.64
C ASP A 78 -6.16 -16.55 -0.38
N ASP A 79 -5.05 -16.00 -0.92
CA ASP A 79 -3.72 -16.56 -0.67
C ASP A 79 -3.25 -16.29 0.76
N CYS A 80 -2.56 -17.28 1.35
CA CYS A 80 -1.99 -17.14 2.68
C CYS A 80 -0.81 -16.15 2.68
N PRO A 81 -0.91 -14.99 3.35
CA PRO A 81 0.14 -13.97 3.29
C PRO A 81 1.49 -14.43 3.84
N ALA A 82 1.47 -15.35 4.81
CA ALA A 82 2.65 -15.94 5.44
C ALA A 82 3.43 -16.89 4.52
N LYS A 83 2.85 -17.32 3.41
CA LYS A 83 3.53 -18.14 2.39
C LYS A 83 3.93 -17.30 1.19
N LEU A 84 2.95 -16.60 0.60
CA LEU A 84 3.17 -15.82 -0.61
C LEU A 84 4.13 -14.64 -0.39
N GLY A 85 4.03 -13.95 0.76
CA GLY A 85 4.85 -12.78 1.05
C GLY A 85 6.36 -13.11 1.08
N PRO A 86 6.80 -14.09 1.90
CA PRO A 86 8.19 -14.54 1.91
C PRO A 86 8.69 -15.03 0.55
N ASP A 87 7.88 -15.81 -0.18
CA ASP A 87 8.27 -16.33 -1.50
C ASP A 87 8.55 -15.20 -2.51
N LEU A 88 7.66 -14.19 -2.57
CA LEU A 88 7.84 -13.03 -3.44
C LEU A 88 9.03 -12.17 -2.99
N LEU A 89 9.25 -12.02 -1.68
CA LEU A 89 10.38 -11.26 -1.15
C LEU A 89 11.71 -11.90 -1.52
N GLU A 90 11.83 -13.22 -1.39
CA GLU A 90 13.06 -13.94 -1.75
C GLU A 90 13.35 -13.87 -3.25
N ARG A 91 12.31 -13.92 -4.09
CA ARG A 91 12.44 -13.68 -5.52
C ARG A 91 12.91 -12.25 -5.82
N ALA A 92 12.28 -11.25 -5.19
CA ALA A 92 12.63 -9.85 -5.39
C ALA A 92 14.08 -9.53 -4.98
N LYS A 93 14.54 -10.07 -3.85
CA LYS A 93 15.93 -9.91 -3.37
C LYS A 93 16.97 -10.53 -4.31
N LYS A 94 16.62 -11.60 -5.03
CA LYS A 94 17.51 -12.21 -6.02
C LYS A 94 17.64 -11.36 -7.28
N GLU A 95 16.62 -10.57 -7.59
CA GLU A 95 16.57 -9.74 -8.81
C GLU A 95 17.25 -8.37 -8.65
N THR A 96 17.25 -7.79 -7.44
CA THR A 96 17.83 -6.45 -7.22
C THR A 96 18.68 -6.37 -5.96
N HIS A 97 19.73 -5.55 -6.02
CA HIS A 97 20.52 -5.18 -4.84
C HIS A 97 19.91 -4.03 -4.03
N LEU A 98 18.87 -3.38 -4.54
CA LEU A 98 18.18 -2.32 -3.82
C LEU A 98 17.38 -2.90 -2.63
N PRO A 99 17.26 -2.15 -1.53
CA PRO A 99 16.29 -2.46 -0.48
C PRO A 99 14.89 -2.70 -1.07
N VAL A 100 14.34 -3.88 -0.82
CA VAL A 100 13.01 -4.26 -1.28
C VAL A 100 12.12 -4.70 -0.12
N ALA A 101 10.84 -4.34 -0.20
CA ALA A 101 9.79 -4.84 0.70
C ALA A 101 8.66 -5.47 -0.12
N VAL A 102 8.04 -6.50 0.45
CA VAL A 102 6.79 -7.08 -0.05
C VAL A 102 5.73 -6.96 1.02
N VAL A 103 4.61 -6.36 0.66
CA VAL A 103 3.44 -6.15 1.51
C VAL A 103 2.24 -6.76 0.78
N LEU A 104 1.52 -7.61 1.49
CA LEU A 104 0.27 -8.18 1.02
C LEU A 104 -0.85 -7.52 1.81
N ALA A 105 -1.69 -6.71 1.17
CA ALA A 105 -2.90 -6.22 1.79
C ALA A 105 -3.82 -7.41 2.05
N ALA A 106 -4.29 -7.56 3.29
CA ALA A 106 -5.06 -8.73 3.67
C ALA A 106 -6.41 -8.70 2.96
N ARG A 107 -6.61 -9.69 2.09
CA ARG A 107 -7.68 -9.82 1.10
C ARG A 107 -7.66 -8.71 0.07
N GLU A 108 -8.00 -7.49 0.47
CA GLU A 108 -8.22 -6.35 -0.43
C GLU A 108 -7.62 -5.09 0.19
N PHE A 109 -7.02 -4.22 -0.62
CA PHE A 109 -6.51 -2.90 -0.20
C PHE A 109 -7.58 -2.08 0.54
N GLU A 110 -8.84 -2.18 0.10
CA GLU A 110 -10.00 -1.50 0.72
C GLU A 110 -10.23 -1.85 2.19
N SER A 111 -9.73 -2.99 2.68
CA SER A 111 -9.83 -3.33 4.10
C SER A 111 -9.13 -2.29 4.99
N TRP A 112 -8.12 -1.57 4.48
CA TRP A 112 -7.47 -0.48 5.21
C TRP A 112 -8.39 0.72 5.43
N PHE A 113 -9.24 1.03 4.44
CA PHE A 113 -10.27 2.05 4.57
C PHE A 113 -11.39 1.60 5.52
N LEU A 114 -11.76 0.32 5.49
CA LEU A 114 -12.74 -0.21 6.44
C LEU A 114 -12.26 -0.09 7.89
N GLY A 115 -10.98 -0.38 8.17
CA GLY A 115 -10.41 -0.27 9.51
C GLY A 115 -10.23 1.15 10.03
N SER A 116 -10.35 2.16 9.17
CA SER A 116 -10.23 3.58 9.50
C SER A 116 -11.50 4.36 9.15
N LYS A 117 -12.61 3.66 8.96
CA LYS A 117 -13.80 4.18 8.27
C LYS A 117 -14.42 5.42 8.93
N GLU A 118 -14.36 5.56 10.25
CA GLU A 118 -14.87 6.76 10.93
C GLU A 118 -14.19 8.05 10.43
N SER A 119 -12.92 7.97 10.05
CA SER A 119 -12.18 9.12 9.49
C SER A 119 -12.64 9.52 8.08
N LEU A 120 -13.40 8.65 7.40
CA LEU A 120 -13.90 8.87 6.05
C LEU A 120 -15.35 9.36 6.02
N ARG A 121 -16.01 9.54 7.17
CA ARG A 121 -17.37 10.10 7.26
C ARG A 121 -17.47 11.43 6.51
N GLY A 122 -18.52 11.59 5.71
CA GLY A 122 -18.75 12.76 4.85
C GLY A 122 -17.90 12.78 3.57
N ILE A 123 -16.89 11.92 3.43
CA ILE A 123 -15.99 11.89 2.26
C ILE A 123 -16.54 10.93 1.22
N LYS A 124 -16.64 11.39 -0.03
CA LYS A 124 -17.23 10.65 -1.17
C LYS A 124 -18.58 9.99 -0.84
N GLY A 125 -19.36 10.58 0.06
CA GLY A 125 -20.68 10.07 0.42
C GLY A 125 -20.70 8.94 1.45
N ILE A 126 -19.60 8.64 2.15
CA ILE A 126 -19.66 7.80 3.37
C ILE A 126 -20.55 8.49 4.41
N ARG A 127 -21.51 7.75 4.97
CA ARG A 127 -22.46 8.28 5.95
C ARG A 127 -21.77 8.68 7.25
N GLU A 128 -22.30 9.71 7.90
CA GLU A 128 -21.82 10.22 9.19
C GLU A 128 -21.92 9.18 10.33
N ASP A 129 -22.80 8.19 10.19
CA ASP A 129 -23.00 7.11 11.17
C ASP A 129 -22.14 5.86 10.91
N ALA A 130 -21.27 5.87 9.89
CA ALA A 130 -20.48 4.71 9.51
C ALA A 130 -19.45 4.33 10.60
N THR A 131 -19.39 3.06 10.99
CA THR A 131 -18.47 2.54 12.03
C THR A 131 -17.59 1.42 11.50
N ALA A 132 -16.29 1.46 11.78
CA ALA A 132 -15.35 0.42 11.37
C ALA A 132 -15.79 -0.95 11.91
N PRO A 133 -15.74 -2.01 11.08
CA PRO A 133 -15.97 -3.36 11.57
C PRO A 133 -14.80 -3.78 12.48
N LEU A 134 -15.07 -4.69 13.44
CA LEU A 134 -14.04 -5.17 14.39
C LEU A 134 -12.86 -5.85 13.70
N ASN A 135 -13.10 -6.61 12.63
CA ASN A 135 -12.07 -7.35 11.89
C ASN A 135 -12.14 -7.00 10.39
N PRO A 136 -11.67 -5.80 9.99
CA PRO A 136 -11.83 -5.30 8.62
C PRO A 136 -11.12 -6.16 7.56
N GLU A 137 -9.99 -6.78 7.91
CA GLU A 137 -9.21 -7.66 7.02
C GLU A 137 -9.80 -9.07 6.87
N ASN A 138 -10.76 -9.47 7.72
CA ASN A 138 -11.46 -10.76 7.63
C ASN A 138 -12.75 -10.69 6.81
N ILE A 139 -13.11 -9.51 6.32
CA ILE A 139 -14.28 -9.29 5.48
C ILE A 139 -13.98 -9.73 4.05
N ARG A 140 -14.95 -10.36 3.38
CA ARG A 140 -14.91 -10.63 1.94
C ARG A 140 -15.72 -9.54 1.25
N GLY A 141 -15.23 -8.98 0.15
CA GLY A 141 -15.90 -7.89 -0.54
C GLY A 141 -15.85 -6.60 0.27
N ALA A 142 -14.63 -6.11 0.53
CA ALA A 142 -14.44 -4.86 1.28
C ALA A 142 -15.11 -3.70 0.54
N LYS A 143 -15.12 -3.72 -0.79
CA LYS A 143 -15.78 -2.75 -1.69
C LYS A 143 -17.29 -2.68 -1.48
N GLU A 144 -17.96 -3.83 -1.39
CA GLU A 144 -19.39 -3.92 -1.09
C GLU A 144 -19.67 -3.43 0.33
N HIS A 145 -18.77 -3.72 1.27
CA HIS A 145 -18.86 -3.20 2.62
C HIS A 145 -18.74 -1.68 2.68
N ILE A 146 -17.81 -1.06 1.93
CA ILE A 146 -17.70 0.40 1.82
C ILE A 146 -19.00 0.95 1.22
N THR A 147 -19.48 0.38 0.12
CA THR A 147 -20.73 0.78 -0.56
C THR A 147 -21.93 0.79 0.39
N ARG A 148 -22.08 -0.22 1.25
CA ARG A 148 -23.17 -0.26 2.25
C ARG A 148 -23.13 0.84 3.29
N ASN A 149 -21.98 1.48 3.48
CA ASN A 149 -21.80 2.60 4.40
C ASN A 149 -21.91 3.96 3.70
N MET A 150 -22.15 3.98 2.39
CA MET A 150 -22.39 5.22 1.65
C MET A 150 -23.86 5.62 1.70
N ALA A 151 -24.12 6.90 1.42
CA ALA A 151 -25.47 7.43 1.30
C ALA A 151 -26.26 6.69 0.21
N ARG A 152 -27.59 6.65 0.37
CA ARG A 152 -28.47 5.96 -0.59
C ARG A 152 -28.20 6.44 -2.02
N GLY A 153 -28.08 5.50 -2.95
CA GLY A 153 -27.79 5.77 -4.36
C GLY A 153 -26.31 5.95 -4.70
N HIS A 154 -25.41 5.96 -3.72
CA HIS A 154 -23.97 5.97 -3.94
C HIS A 154 -23.40 4.55 -3.83
N ARG A 155 -22.31 4.30 -4.57
CA ARG A 155 -21.52 3.09 -4.50
C ARG A 155 -20.04 3.45 -4.56
N TYR A 156 -19.22 2.62 -3.96
CA TYR A 156 -17.78 2.78 -4.04
C TYR A 156 -17.31 2.46 -5.44
N LEU A 157 -16.52 3.37 -6.02
CA LEU A 157 -15.88 3.21 -7.31
C LEU A 157 -14.38 3.43 -7.15
N GLU A 158 -13.59 2.35 -7.24
CA GLU A 158 -12.14 2.39 -7.01
C GLU A 158 -11.44 3.53 -7.74
N VAL A 159 -11.71 3.65 -9.05
CA VAL A 159 -11.09 4.67 -9.91
C VAL A 159 -11.39 6.09 -9.44
N ASP A 160 -12.59 6.32 -8.89
CA ASP A 160 -13.04 7.66 -8.50
C ASP A 160 -12.70 7.97 -7.03
N ASP A 161 -12.75 6.97 -6.15
CA ASP A 161 -12.78 7.17 -4.70
C ASP A 161 -11.49 6.76 -3.99
N GLN A 162 -10.77 5.74 -4.49
CA GLN A 162 -9.64 5.14 -3.78
C GLN A 162 -8.51 6.14 -3.51
N ALA A 163 -8.20 7.01 -4.47
CA ALA A 163 -7.19 8.05 -4.31
C ALA A 163 -7.59 9.07 -3.23
N THR A 164 -8.86 9.49 -3.21
CA THR A 164 -9.37 10.39 -2.17
C THR A 164 -9.35 9.72 -0.80
N PHE A 165 -9.75 8.46 -0.71
CA PHE A 165 -9.70 7.73 0.56
C PHE A 165 -8.26 7.57 1.05
N ALA A 166 -7.33 7.15 0.19
CA ALA A 166 -5.91 7.04 0.51
C ALA A 166 -5.30 8.36 1.02
N GLU A 167 -5.75 9.50 0.50
CA GLU A 167 -5.32 10.82 0.95
C GLU A 167 -5.88 11.21 2.33
N LYS A 168 -7.03 10.66 2.74
CA LYS A 168 -7.79 11.17 3.89
C LYS A 168 -7.88 10.22 5.09
N PHE A 169 -7.89 8.90 4.88
CA PHE A 169 -8.13 7.96 5.98
C PHE A 169 -7.10 8.10 7.12
N ASP A 170 -7.51 7.88 8.36
CA ASP A 170 -6.63 7.95 9.54
C ASP A 170 -5.64 6.76 9.54
N LEU A 171 -4.36 7.09 9.33
CA LEU A 171 -3.28 6.10 9.31
C LEU A 171 -3.15 5.36 10.65
N ASN A 172 -3.31 6.05 11.78
CA ASN A 172 -3.17 5.44 13.09
C ASN A 172 -4.34 4.50 13.41
N ALA A 173 -5.56 4.87 13.01
CA ALA A 173 -6.71 3.98 13.09
C ALA A 173 -6.49 2.71 12.25
N ALA A 174 -6.07 2.87 11.00
CA ALA A 174 -5.75 1.73 10.15
C ALA A 174 -4.64 0.85 10.73
N ARG A 175 -3.58 1.42 11.32
CA ARG A 175 -2.52 0.61 11.96
C ARG A 175 -3.02 -0.23 13.12
N ARG A 176 -3.95 0.30 13.93
CA ARG A 176 -4.53 -0.44 15.06
C ARG A 176 -5.45 -1.57 14.61
N CYS A 177 -6.21 -1.35 13.53
CA CYS A 177 -7.29 -2.25 13.10
C CYS A 177 -6.89 -3.21 11.97
N CYS A 178 -5.83 -2.90 11.22
CA CYS A 178 -5.42 -3.61 10.02
C CYS A 178 -3.94 -4.05 10.12
N PRO A 179 -3.66 -5.30 10.57
CA PRO A 179 -2.30 -5.84 10.64
C PRO A 179 -1.48 -5.72 9.35
N SER A 180 -2.10 -5.91 8.18
CA SER A 180 -1.39 -5.76 6.90
C SER A 180 -1.01 -4.30 6.61
N PHE A 181 -1.82 -3.34 7.06
CA PHE A 181 -1.48 -1.92 6.98
C PHE A 181 -0.36 -1.54 7.95
N ASP A 182 -0.37 -2.04 9.19
CA ASP A 182 0.76 -1.81 10.11
C ASP A 182 2.07 -2.39 9.57
N LYS A 183 2.02 -3.56 8.91
CA LYS A 183 3.18 -4.06 8.15
C LYS A 183 3.60 -3.09 7.04
N CYS A 184 2.67 -2.58 6.22
CA CYS A 184 2.98 -1.57 5.19
C CYS A 184 3.72 -0.37 5.77
N PHE A 185 3.22 0.18 6.88
CA PHE A 185 3.79 1.32 7.58
C PHE A 185 5.22 1.04 8.08
N ARG A 186 5.45 -0.13 8.71
CA ARG A 186 6.78 -0.54 9.19
C ARG A 186 7.76 -0.80 8.06
N GLU A 187 7.32 -1.41 6.95
CA GLU A 187 8.17 -1.62 5.78
C GLU A 187 8.54 -0.29 5.11
N ALA A 188 7.62 0.67 5.02
CA ALA A 188 7.92 2.02 4.54
C ALA A 188 9.03 2.67 5.39
N GLN A 189 8.92 2.62 6.72
CA GLN A 189 9.96 3.10 7.62
C GLN A 189 11.30 2.40 7.41
N ARG A 190 11.28 1.07 7.31
CA ARG A 190 12.49 0.25 7.09
C ARG A 190 13.18 0.63 5.77
N LEU A 191 12.43 0.86 4.70
CA LEU A 191 12.99 1.27 3.42
C LEU A 191 13.59 2.69 3.50
N LEU A 192 12.93 3.62 4.20
CA LEU A 192 13.47 4.96 4.45
C LEU A 192 14.80 4.93 5.25
N LEU A 193 14.90 4.05 6.26
CA LEU A 193 16.16 3.82 6.98
C LEU A 193 17.23 3.23 6.07
N ALA A 194 16.88 2.20 5.29
CA ALA A 194 17.82 1.50 4.41
C ALA A 194 18.43 2.41 3.33
N ILE A 195 17.70 3.44 2.91
CA ILE A 195 18.20 4.42 1.93
C ILE A 195 18.78 5.70 2.58
N GLY A 196 18.91 5.73 3.91
CA GLY A 196 19.50 6.85 4.66
C GLY A 196 18.61 8.10 4.76
N ALA A 197 17.32 7.99 4.39
CA ALA A 197 16.35 9.08 4.52
C ALA A 197 15.89 9.30 5.96
N LEU A 198 15.98 8.25 6.79
CA LEU A 198 15.83 8.32 8.23
C LEU A 198 17.16 7.99 8.90
N ARG A 199 17.47 8.69 9.99
CA ARG A 199 18.57 8.30 10.89
C ARG A 199 17.98 7.40 11.96
N ASP A 200 18.64 6.28 12.25
CA ASP A 200 18.28 5.47 13.41
C ASP A 200 18.43 6.32 14.67
N THR A 201 17.31 6.67 15.30
CA THR A 201 17.30 7.14 16.68
C THR A 201 17.51 5.94 17.59
N GLN A 202 18.73 5.39 17.61
CA GLN A 202 19.20 4.56 18.71
C GLN A 202 20.49 5.18 19.26
N HIS A 203 20.42 5.53 20.55
CA HIS A 203 21.39 6.19 21.43
C HIS A 203 21.21 7.70 21.64
N ARG A 204 20.19 8.05 22.42
CA ARG A 204 20.35 8.96 23.57
C ARG A 204 19.70 8.34 24.78
#